data_AF-A0A183BDB8-F1
#
_entry.id   AF-A0A183BDB8-F1
#
_cell.length_a   1.000
_cell.length_b   1.000
_cell.length_c   1.000
_cell.angle_alpha   90.00
_cell.angle_beta   90.00
_cell.angle_gamma   90.00
#
_symmetry.space_group_name_H-M   'P 1'
#
loop_
_entity.id
_entity.type
_entity.pdbx_description
1 polymer ?
#
loop_
_entity_poly.entity_id
_entity_poly.type
_entity_poly.pdbx_seq_one_letter_code
_entity_poly.pdbx_strand_id
1 'polypeptide(L)'
;MTTASIRDAVAAALKEHKPSGPVCYKTAGLRCPASNLTGVAFRFGVLAAVRSLDRGQFVGVMVTASHNPSCDNGIKLIDPDGGMLKTAWEPLIAEFMECSESDGSHWIAGHMRDPESRFDSLN
;
A
#
# COMPACT_ATOMS: atom_id res chain seq x y z
N MET A 1 4.05 -16.18 -7.54
CA MET A 1 3.37 -15.56 -8.71
C MET A 1 1.94 -15.20 -8.35
N THR A 2 1.46 -14.02 -8.73
CA THR A 2 0.03 -13.65 -8.62
C THR A 2 -0.83 -14.41 -9.61
N THR A 3 -1.85 -15.11 -9.10
CA THR A 3 -2.85 -15.79 -9.94
C THR A 3 -3.79 -14.77 -10.59
N ALA A 4 -4.48 -15.19 -11.67
CA ALA A 4 -5.53 -14.37 -12.28
C ALA A 4 -6.61 -13.99 -11.25
N SER A 5 -7.02 -14.96 -10.41
CA SER A 5 -8.01 -14.73 -9.36
C SER A 5 -7.62 -13.63 -8.36
N ILE A 6 -6.35 -13.55 -7.95
CA ILE A 6 -5.88 -12.46 -7.04
C ILE A 6 -5.95 -11.12 -7.77
N ARG A 7 -5.51 -11.06 -9.02
CA ARG A 7 -5.52 -9.83 -9.81
C ARG A 7 -6.95 -9.32 -10.03
N ASP A 8 -7.87 -10.21 -10.36
CA ASP A 8 -9.27 -9.87 -10.60
C ASP A 8 -9.95 -9.39 -9.30
N ALA A 9 -9.67 -10.06 -8.17
CA ALA A 9 -10.16 -9.66 -6.88
C ALA A 9 -9.67 -8.26 -6.47
N VAL A 10 -8.38 -7.96 -6.69
CA VAL A 10 -7.87 -6.62 -6.37
C VAL A 10 -8.41 -5.57 -7.34
N ALA A 11 -8.51 -5.86 -8.64
CA ALA A 11 -9.11 -4.94 -9.60
C ALA A 11 -10.57 -4.59 -9.23
N ALA A 12 -11.37 -5.60 -8.86
CA ALA A 12 -12.74 -5.40 -8.42
C ALA A 12 -12.82 -4.51 -7.16
N ALA A 13 -11.97 -4.76 -6.16
CA ALA A 13 -11.97 -3.99 -4.93
C ALA A 13 -11.40 -2.56 -5.11
N LEU A 14 -10.45 -2.34 -6.03
CA LEU A 14 -9.99 -0.99 -6.41
C LEU A 14 -11.11 -0.15 -7.04
N LYS A 15 -12.05 -0.81 -7.74
CA LYS A 15 -13.25 -0.17 -8.30
C LYS A 15 -14.16 0.37 -7.21
N GLU A 16 -14.38 -0.46 -6.18
CA GLU A 16 -15.29 -0.20 -5.07
C GLU A 16 -14.71 0.80 -4.07
N HIS A 17 -13.41 0.71 -3.81
CA HIS A 17 -12.72 1.45 -2.75
C HIS A 17 -11.80 2.54 -3.30
N LYS A 18 -12.40 3.53 -3.98
CA LYS A 18 -11.67 4.71 -4.48
C LYS A 18 -11.38 5.70 -3.35
N PRO A 19 -10.16 6.25 -3.25
CA PRO A 19 -9.90 7.39 -2.36
C PRO A 19 -10.82 8.56 -2.69
N SER A 20 -11.49 9.12 -1.69
CA SER A 20 -12.52 10.16 -1.88
C SER A 20 -11.94 11.58 -2.00
N GLY A 21 -10.62 11.74 -1.97
CA GLY A 21 -9.95 13.03 -2.04
C GLY A 21 -8.44 12.89 -2.21
N PRO A 22 -7.72 14.03 -2.24
CA PRO A 22 -6.26 14.04 -2.43
C PRO A 22 -5.56 13.21 -1.36
N VAL A 23 -4.62 12.39 -1.81
CA VAL A 23 -3.81 11.50 -0.97
C VAL A 23 -2.39 12.03 -0.98
N CYS A 24 -1.82 12.35 0.18
CA CYS A 24 -0.42 12.71 0.30
C CYS A 24 0.25 11.81 1.34
N TYR A 25 1.12 10.92 0.89
CA TYR A 25 1.96 10.11 1.77
C TYR A 25 3.20 10.91 2.18
N LYS A 26 3.51 10.93 3.46
CA LYS A 26 4.72 11.55 4.02
C LYS A 26 5.34 10.63 5.06
N THR A 27 6.40 11.09 5.71
CA THR A 27 7.16 10.36 6.75
C THR A 27 6.29 9.71 7.83
N ALA A 28 5.15 10.31 8.19
CA ALA A 28 4.23 9.78 9.22
C ALA A 28 3.08 8.91 8.66
N GLY A 29 3.16 8.50 7.40
CA GLY A 29 2.08 7.87 6.65
C GLY A 29 1.12 8.87 6.03
N LEU A 30 -0.11 8.41 5.80
CA LEU A 30 -1.22 9.22 5.31
C LEU A 30 -2.09 9.69 6.47
N ARG A 31 -2.55 10.95 6.43
CA ARG A 31 -3.58 11.49 7.34
C ARG A 31 -4.60 12.29 6.56
N CYS A 32 -5.88 12.10 6.88
CA CYS A 32 -7.01 12.78 6.25
C CYS A 32 -8.24 12.71 7.18
N PRO A 33 -9.35 13.40 6.85
CA PRO A 33 -10.63 13.15 7.50
C PRO A 33 -10.98 11.66 7.45
N ALA A 34 -11.44 11.09 8.56
CA ALA A 34 -11.69 9.66 8.67
C ALA A 34 -12.65 9.13 7.60
N SER A 35 -13.60 9.96 7.14
CA SER A 35 -14.54 9.67 6.05
C SER A 35 -13.87 9.34 4.71
N ASN A 36 -12.62 9.80 4.51
CA ASN A 36 -11.89 9.62 3.25
C ASN A 36 -10.93 8.42 3.31
N LEU A 37 -10.84 7.72 4.45
CA LEU A 37 -9.83 6.69 4.67
C LEU A 37 -10.22 5.32 4.11
N THR A 38 -11.50 5.05 3.83
CA THR A 38 -11.96 3.72 3.39
C THR A 38 -11.23 3.23 2.14
N GLY A 39 -11.18 4.05 1.08
CA GLY A 39 -10.46 3.73 -0.15
C GLY A 39 -8.94 3.58 0.05
N VAL A 40 -8.38 4.42 0.91
CA VAL A 40 -6.96 4.38 1.27
C VAL A 40 -6.62 3.09 2.02
N ALA A 41 -7.43 2.72 3.02
CA ALA A 41 -7.17 1.58 3.90
C ALA A 41 -7.11 0.27 3.11
N PHE A 42 -8.02 0.08 2.14
CA PHE A 42 -7.98 -1.07 1.25
C PHE A 42 -6.65 -1.15 0.49
N ARG A 43 -6.26 -0.06 -0.16
CA ARG A 43 -5.01 0.01 -0.95
C ARG A 43 -3.77 -0.21 -0.07
N PHE A 44 -3.76 0.31 1.14
CA PHE A 44 -2.70 0.04 2.13
C PHE A 44 -2.63 -1.43 2.55
N GLY A 45 -3.77 -2.12 2.65
CA GLY A 45 -3.80 -3.56 2.92
C GLY A 45 -3.12 -4.37 1.80
N VAL A 46 -3.38 -4.01 0.54
CA VAL A 46 -2.70 -4.62 -0.61
C VAL A 46 -1.19 -4.34 -0.56
N LEU A 47 -0.80 -3.08 -0.34
CA LEU A 47 0.62 -2.70 -0.24
C LEU A 47 1.33 -3.42 0.92
N ALA A 48 0.68 -3.57 2.08
CA ALA A 48 1.21 -4.33 3.20
C ALA A 48 1.45 -5.80 2.83
N ALA A 49 0.50 -6.42 2.11
CA ALA A 49 0.64 -7.81 1.64
C ALA A 49 1.80 -7.95 0.63
N VAL A 50 1.91 -7.03 -0.34
CA VAL A 50 3.03 -7.01 -1.31
C VAL A 50 4.36 -6.83 -0.58
N ARG A 51 4.44 -5.90 0.39
CA ARG A 51 5.65 -5.68 1.19
C ARG A 51 6.02 -6.90 2.03
N SER A 52 5.03 -7.55 2.64
CA SER A 52 5.24 -8.76 3.44
C SER A 52 5.82 -9.89 2.59
N LEU A 53 5.32 -10.05 1.36
CA LEU A 53 5.83 -11.04 0.40
C LEU A 53 7.22 -10.69 -0.14
N ASP A 54 7.50 -9.41 -0.41
CA ASP A 54 8.83 -8.91 -0.79
C ASP A 54 9.88 -9.18 0.31
N ARG A 55 9.48 -9.08 1.58
CA ARG A 55 10.39 -9.27 2.72
C ARG A 55 10.42 -10.70 3.26
N GLY A 56 9.41 -11.51 2.97
CA GLY A 56 9.21 -12.81 3.63
C GLY A 56 8.97 -12.67 5.15
N GLN A 57 8.46 -11.53 5.61
CA GLN A 57 8.37 -11.17 7.03
C GLN A 57 7.09 -10.37 7.31
N PHE A 58 6.69 -10.31 8.59
CA PHE A 58 5.54 -9.53 9.01
C PHE A 58 5.74 -8.03 8.75
N VAL A 59 4.70 -7.40 8.19
CA VAL A 59 4.61 -5.95 7.99
C VAL A 59 3.43 -5.45 8.80
N GLY A 60 3.67 -4.41 9.61
CA GLY A 60 2.64 -3.82 10.44
C GLY A 60 1.84 -2.76 9.70
N VAL A 61 0.59 -2.59 10.10
CA VAL A 61 -0.26 -1.46 9.70
C VAL A 61 -0.72 -0.76 10.97
N MET A 62 -0.48 0.54 11.05
CA MET A 62 -0.97 1.35 12.17
C MET A 62 -2.01 2.33 11.67
N VAL A 63 -3.22 2.25 12.23
CA VAL A 63 -4.32 3.20 11.98
C VAL A 63 -4.37 4.20 13.13
N THR A 64 -3.95 5.43 12.87
CA THR A 64 -3.93 6.51 13.85
C THR A 64 -3.67 7.86 13.19
N ALA A 65 -4.28 8.92 13.72
CA ALA A 65 -3.88 10.29 13.43
C ALA A 65 -3.10 10.95 14.59
N SER A 66 -2.69 10.17 15.59
CA SER A 66 -1.83 10.62 16.70
C SER A 66 -2.41 11.84 17.46
N HIS A 67 -1.93 13.04 17.16
CA HIS A 67 -2.34 14.29 17.83
C HIS A 67 -3.36 15.11 17.02
N ASN A 68 -3.78 14.61 15.86
CA ASN A 68 -4.79 15.27 15.04
C ASN A 68 -6.17 15.29 15.74
N PRO A 69 -7.07 16.19 15.31
CA PRO A 69 -8.46 16.19 15.76
C PRO A 69 -9.15 14.83 15.62
N SER A 70 -10.16 14.57 16.45
CA SER A 70 -10.87 13.28 16.46
C SER A 70 -11.64 12.95 15.19
N CYS A 71 -11.89 13.94 14.32
CA CYS A 71 -12.51 13.72 13.01
C CYS A 71 -11.51 13.23 11.95
N ASP A 72 -10.20 13.32 12.22
CA ASP A 72 -9.15 12.81 11.35
C ASP A 72 -8.82 11.37 11.71
N ASN A 73 -8.31 10.65 10.72
CA ASN A 73 -7.62 9.39 10.93
C ASN A 73 -6.39 9.32 10.02
N GLY A 74 -5.58 8.28 10.17
CA GLY A 74 -4.40 8.09 9.37
C GLY A 74 -4.01 6.63 9.31
N ILE A 75 -3.11 6.32 8.38
CA ILE A 75 -2.61 4.96 8.18
C ILE A 75 -1.16 4.98 7.74
N LYS A 76 -0.35 4.09 8.32
CA LYS A 76 1.07 3.92 7.97
C LYS A 76 1.48 2.45 8.00
N LEU A 77 2.46 2.10 7.16
CA LEU A 77 3.11 0.79 7.15
C LEU A 77 4.32 0.81 8.09
N ILE A 78 4.57 -0.32 8.74
CA ILE A 78 5.69 -0.55 9.65
C ILE A 78 6.50 -1.71 9.08
N ASP A 79 7.78 -1.48 8.82
CA ASP A 79 8.67 -2.50 8.28
C ASP A 79 8.99 -3.58 9.34
N PRO A 80 9.52 -4.76 8.94
CA PRO A 80 9.71 -5.90 9.84
C PRO A 80 10.59 -5.64 11.08
N ASP A 81 11.45 -4.63 11.05
CA ASP A 81 12.29 -4.21 12.17
C ASP A 81 11.54 -3.34 13.21
N GLY A 82 10.25 -3.08 12.99
CA GLY A 82 9.43 -2.18 13.80
C GLY A 82 9.62 -0.70 13.43
N GLY A 83 10.49 -0.41 12.47
CA GLY A 83 10.77 0.92 11.96
C GLY A 83 9.73 1.42 10.97
N MET A 84 9.95 2.64 10.50
CA MET A 84 9.17 3.21 9.40
C MET A 84 9.44 2.45 8.11
N LEU A 85 8.45 2.42 7.23
CA LEU A 85 8.65 1.93 5.87
C LEU A 85 9.83 2.65 5.20
N LYS A 86 10.69 1.90 4.51
CA LYS A 86 11.78 2.48 3.71
C LYS A 86 11.26 3.52 2.72
N THR A 87 11.92 4.68 2.66
CA THR A 87 11.56 5.80 1.79
C THR A 87 11.47 5.43 0.30
N ALA A 88 12.21 4.42 -0.14
CA ALA A 88 12.12 3.87 -1.50
C ALA A 88 10.73 3.33 -1.87
N TRP A 89 9.86 3.05 -0.89
CA TRP A 89 8.47 2.66 -1.13
C TRP A 89 7.49 3.83 -1.21
N GLU A 90 7.87 5.05 -0.83
CA GLU A 90 6.97 6.20 -0.90
C GLU A 90 6.44 6.48 -2.32
N PRO A 91 7.27 6.40 -3.39
CA PRO A 91 6.78 6.56 -4.76
C PRO A 91 5.81 5.45 -5.17
N LEU A 92 6.06 4.21 -4.74
CA LEU A 92 5.19 3.06 -5.00
C LEU A 92 3.83 3.22 -4.33
N ILE A 93 3.81 3.77 -3.12
CA ILE A 93 2.56 4.11 -2.43
C ILE A 93 1.81 5.17 -3.21
N ALA A 94 2.46 6.27 -3.58
CA ALA A 94 1.82 7.36 -4.33
C ALA A 94 1.20 6.85 -5.64
N GLU A 95 1.97 6.09 -6.42
CA GLU A 95 1.52 5.45 -7.66
C GLU A 95 0.29 4.55 -7.42
N PHE A 96 0.37 3.64 -6.44
CA PHE A 96 -0.72 2.70 -6.16
C PHE A 96 -1.95 3.36 -5.52
N MET A 97 -1.83 4.55 -4.92
CA MET A 97 -2.98 5.31 -4.42
C MET A 97 -3.79 5.92 -5.57
N GLU A 98 -3.14 6.30 -6.66
CA GLU A 98 -3.76 6.94 -7.82
C GLU A 98 -4.19 5.96 -8.91
N CYS A 99 -3.71 4.71 -8.86
CA CYS A 99 -3.94 3.74 -9.93
C CYS A 99 -5.43 3.44 -10.16
N SER A 100 -5.79 3.27 -11.44
CA SER A 100 -7.09 2.74 -11.85
C SER A 100 -7.20 1.24 -11.56
N GLU A 101 -8.38 0.65 -11.80
CA GLU A 101 -8.59 -0.78 -11.59
C GLU A 101 -7.72 -1.64 -12.52
N SER A 102 -7.61 -1.25 -13.79
CA SER A 102 -6.77 -1.93 -14.78
C SER A 102 -5.30 -1.79 -14.45
N ASP A 103 -4.86 -0.58 -14.05
CA ASP A 103 -3.46 -0.33 -13.74
C ASP A 103 -3.02 -1.08 -12.48
N GLY A 104 -3.89 -1.14 -11.46
CA GLY A 104 -3.60 -1.86 -10.23
C GLY A 104 -3.41 -3.36 -10.44
N SER A 105 -4.19 -3.97 -11.34
CA SER A 105 -4.03 -5.39 -11.73
C SER A 105 -2.64 -5.66 -12.33
N HIS A 106 -2.20 -4.79 -13.25
CA HIS A 106 -0.87 -4.88 -13.86
C HIS A 106 0.24 -4.58 -12.86
N TRP A 107 0.06 -3.56 -12.02
CA TRP A 107 1.03 -3.16 -11.00
C TRP A 107 1.35 -4.33 -10.06
N ILE A 108 0.31 -5.01 -9.57
CA ILE A 108 0.43 -6.17 -8.68
C ILE A 108 1.14 -7.34 -9.38
N ALA A 109 0.85 -7.57 -10.66
CA ALA A 109 1.52 -8.62 -11.43
C ALA A 109 3.03 -8.37 -11.61
N GLY A 110 3.46 -7.11 -11.65
CA GLY A 110 4.87 -6.71 -11.74
C GLY A 110 5.59 -6.72 -10.40
N HIS A 111 4.91 -6.33 -9.32
CA HIS A 111 5.51 -6.16 -7.98
C HIS A 111 5.43 -7.41 -7.10
N MET A 112 4.70 -8.44 -7.52
CA MET A 112 4.64 -9.75 -6.85
C MET A 112 5.32 -10.87 -7.67
N ARG A 113 6.11 -10.50 -8.70
CA ARG A 113 7.00 -11.43 -9.40
C ARG A 113 8.33 -11.49 -8.66
N ASP A 114 8.53 -12.63 -8.01
CA ASP A 114 9.81 -13.19 -7.59
C ASP A 114 10.72 -12.30 -6.71
N PRO A 115 10.61 -12.41 -5.38
CA PRO A 115 11.46 -11.70 -4.42
C PRO A 115 12.97 -11.93 -4.60
N GLU A 116 13.39 -13.01 -5.25
CA GLU A 116 14.82 -13.35 -5.42
C GLU A 116 15.45 -12.69 -6.66
N SER A 117 14.66 -12.37 -7.69
CA SER A 117 15.17 -11.88 -8.98
C SER A 117 15.70 -10.44 -8.98
N ARG A 118 15.50 -9.67 -7.89
CA ARG A 118 15.90 -8.25 -7.80
C ARG A 118 17.28 -8.02 -7.18
N PHE A 119 17.95 -9.07 -6.71
CA PHE A 119 19.29 -8.98 -6.12
C PHE A 119 20.41 -9.60 -6.98
N ASP A 120 20.07 -10.34 -8.03
CA ASP A 120 21.06 -10.87 -8.99
C ASP A 120 21.63 -9.81 -9.95
N SER A 121 21.11 -8.57 -9.93
CA SER A 121 21.58 -7.46 -10.77
C SER A 121 22.48 -6.45 -10.05
N LEU A 122 22.93 -6.76 -8.83
CA LEU A 122 23.87 -5.93 -8.07
C LEU A 122 25.15 -6.66 -7.63
N ASN A 123 25.54 -7.73 -8.35
CA ASN A 123 26.91 -8.25 -8.33
C ASN A 123 27.70 -7.74 -9.54
#